data_AF-A0A7S1QDX2-F1
#
_entry.id   AF-A0A7S1QDX2-F1
#
_cell.length_a   1.000
_cell.length_b   1.000
_cell.length_c   1.000
_cell.angle_alpha   90.00
_cell.angle_beta   90.00
_cell.angle_gamma   90.00
#
_symmetry.space_group_name_H-M   'P 1'
#
loop_
_entity.id
_entity.type
_entity.pdbx_description
1 polymer ?
#
loop_
_entity_poly.entity_id
_entity_poly.type
_entity_poly.pdbx_seq_one_letter_code
_entity_poly.pdbx_strand_id
1 'polypeptide(L)'
;VDLFGNCVQNYVLRVLGPTRPKKVVVCMIYFLDESGSSWADRALDALDYNNNPGRLQEAIRSVFRLATSRICIPGTEVVAFPLFEVLDGRDTSDYVSRVEPSPSGGRKMARALLDVLVRIGGETTGAVI
;
A
#
# COMPACT_ATOMS: atom_id res chain seq x y z
N VAL A 1 8.57 -7.55 12.35
CA VAL A 1 7.45 -8.37 11.82
C VAL A 1 6.17 -8.18 12.63
N ASP A 2 6.26 -8.05 13.96
CA ASP A 2 5.09 -7.98 14.85
C ASP A 2 4.12 -6.82 14.53
N LEU A 3 4.62 -5.58 14.44
CA LEU A 3 3.79 -4.39 14.18
C LEU A 3 3.02 -4.47 12.85
N PHE A 4 3.67 -4.82 11.75
CA PHE A 4 3.07 -4.81 10.41
C PHE A 4 2.40 -6.14 10.01
N GLY A 5 2.53 -7.17 10.85
CA GLY A 5 1.95 -8.50 10.65
C GLY A 5 0.88 -8.76 11.71
N ASN A 6 1.29 -9.32 12.85
CA ASN A 6 0.38 -9.71 13.93
C ASN A 6 -0.50 -8.57 14.42
N CYS A 7 0.06 -7.38 14.68
CA CYS A 7 -0.73 -6.26 15.17
C CYS A 7 -1.75 -5.79 14.13
N VAL A 8 -1.40 -5.75 12.84
CA VAL A 8 -2.35 -5.42 11.76
C VAL A 8 -3.41 -6.50 11.63
N GLN A 9 -3.05 -7.78 11.66
CA GLN A 9 -4.00 -8.88 11.62
C GLN A 9 -5.01 -8.80 12.79
N ASN A 10 -4.51 -8.60 14.01
CA ASN A 10 -5.34 -8.44 15.20
C ASN A 10 -6.21 -7.19 15.12
N TYR A 11 -5.69 -6.10 14.55
CA TYR A 11 -6.46 -4.89 14.29
C TYR A 11 -7.61 -5.16 13.32
N VAL A 12 -7.35 -5.83 12.20
CA VAL A 12 -8.37 -6.22 11.22
C VAL A 12 -9.42 -7.12 11.88
N LEU A 13 -9.01 -8.16 12.61
CA LEU A 13 -9.94 -9.04 13.35
C LEU A 13 -10.84 -8.25 14.30
N ARG A 14 -10.30 -7.26 15.02
CA ARG A 14 -11.06 -6.40 15.92
C ARG A 14 -12.04 -5.49 15.18
N VAL A 15 -11.64 -4.94 14.03
CA VAL A 15 -12.53 -4.11 13.18
C VAL A 15 -13.68 -4.95 12.62
N LEU A 16 -13.41 -6.19 12.21
CA LEU A 16 -14.43 -7.10 11.69
C LEU A 16 -15.37 -7.64 12.77
N GLY A 17 -14.86 -7.82 14.00
CA GLY A 17 -15.64 -8.41 15.09
C GLY A 17 -16.22 -9.78 14.70
N PRO A 18 -17.54 -10.00 14.81
CA PRO A 18 -18.19 -11.24 14.40
C PRO A 18 -18.43 -11.34 12.88
N THR A 19 -18.33 -10.24 12.13
CA THR A 19 -18.60 -10.27 10.69
C THR A 19 -17.46 -10.92 9.91
N ARG A 20 -17.81 -11.60 8.81
CA ARG A 20 -16.83 -12.18 7.87
C ARG A 20 -17.18 -11.75 6.44
N PRO A 21 -16.66 -10.59 6.01
CA PRO A 21 -16.76 -10.19 4.61
C PRO A 21 -16.14 -11.24 3.70
N LYS A 22 -16.65 -11.34 2.46
CA LYS A 22 -16.06 -12.24 1.46
C LYS A 22 -14.61 -11.91 1.18
N LYS A 23 -14.28 -10.61 1.17
CA LYS A 23 -12.96 -10.07 0.82
C LYS A 23 -12.59 -8.90 1.72
N VAL A 24 -11.33 -8.83 2.12
CA VAL A 24 -10.71 -7.68 2.80
C VAL A 24 -9.43 -7.34 2.05
N VAL A 25 -9.26 -6.07 1.69
CA VAL A 25 -8.04 -5.57 1.05
C VAL A 25 -7.19 -4.89 2.12
N VAL A 26 -5.96 -5.35 2.31
CA VAL A 26 -5.01 -4.76 3.26
C VAL A 26 -3.91 -4.06 2.47
N CYS A 27 -3.94 -2.74 2.48
CA CYS A 27 -3.00 -1.93 1.69
C CYS A 27 -1.68 -1.71 2.44
N MET A 28 -0.56 -2.02 1.78
CA MET A 28 0.72 -1.41 2.13
C MET A 28 0.78 0.01 1.56
N ILE A 29 1.46 0.91 2.25
CA ILE A 29 1.63 2.30 1.81
C ILE A 29 2.38 2.38 0.47
N TYR A 30 2.10 3.45 -0.28
CA TYR A 30 2.82 3.82 -1.50
C TYR A 30 4.21 4.43 -1.23
N PHE A 31 4.98 4.66 -2.29
CA PHE A 31 6.21 5.47 -2.18
C PHE A 31 5.87 6.94 -2.21
N LEU A 32 6.63 7.71 -1.44
CA LEU A 32 6.55 9.16 -1.44
C LEU A 32 7.21 9.69 -2.72
N ASP A 33 6.89 10.93 -3.11
CA ASP A 33 7.58 11.56 -4.23
C ASP A 33 9.08 11.66 -3.92
N GLU A 34 9.90 11.20 -4.85
CA GLU A 34 11.35 11.25 -4.74
C GLU A 34 11.85 12.70 -4.78
N SER A 35 11.04 13.61 -5.36
CA SER A 35 11.31 15.03 -5.51
C SER A 35 10.36 15.92 -4.71
N GLY A 36 10.76 17.16 -4.42
CA GLY A 36 9.91 18.14 -3.73
C GLY A 36 10.17 18.25 -2.22
N SER A 37 9.30 19.02 -1.56
CA SER A 37 9.39 19.34 -0.13
C SER A 37 8.08 19.06 0.58
N SER A 38 8.16 18.88 1.89
CA SER A 38 7.05 18.43 2.71
C SER A 38 7.21 18.82 4.17
N TRP A 39 6.11 18.68 4.92
CA TRP A 39 6.18 18.75 6.38
C TRP A 39 7.02 17.62 7.00
N ALA A 40 7.28 16.54 6.25
CA ALA A 40 8.03 15.38 6.68
C ALA A 40 9.53 15.44 6.35
N ASP A 41 10.02 16.54 5.76
CA ASP A 41 11.40 16.60 5.22
C ASP A 41 12.46 16.24 6.25
N ARG A 42 12.33 16.69 7.50
CA ARG A 42 13.29 16.31 8.57
C ARG A 42 13.36 14.80 8.80
N ALA A 43 12.23 14.10 8.71
CA ALA A 43 12.19 12.65 8.87
C ALA A 43 12.72 11.94 7.63
N LEU A 44 12.41 12.47 6.44
CA LEU A 44 12.90 11.93 5.17
C LEU A 44 14.41 12.12 5.01
N ASP A 45 14.95 13.25 5.45
CA ASP A 45 16.39 13.52 5.52
C ASP A 45 17.09 12.52 6.44
N ALA A 46 16.52 12.27 7.63
CA ALA A 46 17.06 11.30 8.57
C ALA A 46 17.07 9.86 8.03
N LEU A 47 16.18 9.55 7.07
CA LEU A 47 16.10 8.27 6.37
C LEU A 47 16.91 8.25 5.06
N ASP A 48 17.64 9.32 4.76
CA ASP A 48 18.41 9.51 3.52
C ASP A 48 17.54 9.40 2.25
N TYR A 49 16.26 9.76 2.35
CA TYR A 49 15.30 9.58 1.26
C TYR A 49 15.58 10.51 0.06
N ASN A 50 16.15 11.70 0.30
CA ASN A 50 16.45 12.67 -0.76
C ASN A 50 17.58 12.21 -1.68
N ASN A 51 18.57 11.48 -1.15
CA ASN A 51 19.73 11.04 -1.93
C ASN A 51 19.59 9.58 -2.33
N ASN A 52 18.88 8.77 -1.54
CA ASN A 52 18.73 7.35 -1.75
C ASN A 52 17.31 6.86 -1.39
N PRO A 53 16.29 7.25 -2.18
CA PRO A 53 14.91 6.85 -1.92
C PRO A 53 14.74 5.32 -1.89
N GLY A 54 15.58 4.61 -2.64
CA GLY A 54 15.61 3.16 -2.71
C GLY A 54 15.72 2.47 -1.34
N ARG A 55 16.39 3.07 -0.34
CA ARG A 55 16.49 2.48 1.01
C ARG A 55 15.14 2.34 1.69
N LEU A 56 14.37 3.43 1.75
CA LEU A 56 13.05 3.41 2.36
C LEU A 56 12.07 2.59 1.53
N GLN A 57 12.14 2.69 0.19
CA GLN A 57 11.32 1.89 -0.71
C GLN A 57 11.56 0.39 -0.51
N GLU A 58 12.81 -0.06 -0.39
CA GLU A 58 13.14 -1.46 -0.09
C GLU A 58 12.67 -1.89 1.30
N ALA A 59 12.70 -1.00 2.29
CA ALA A 59 12.12 -1.27 3.59
C ALA A 59 10.61 -1.49 3.49
N ILE A 60 9.89 -0.64 2.75
CA ILE A 60 8.45 -0.78 2.46
C ILE A 60 8.17 -2.12 1.76
N ARG A 61 8.89 -2.44 0.67
CA ARG A 61 8.76 -3.72 -0.06
C ARG A 61 9.02 -4.92 0.86
N SER A 62 10.04 -4.83 1.71
CA SER A 62 10.40 -5.89 2.65
C SER A 62 9.32 -6.11 3.71
N VAL A 63 8.74 -5.03 4.25
CA VAL A 63 7.61 -5.12 5.19
C VAL A 63 6.41 -5.78 4.53
N PHE A 64 6.08 -5.40 3.29
CA PHE A 64 5.00 -6.04 2.54
C PHE A 64 5.22 -7.54 2.38
N ARG A 65 6.40 -7.95 1.89
CA ARG A 65 6.75 -9.36 1.64
C ARG A 65 6.81 -10.21 2.93
N LEU A 66 7.35 -9.64 4.01
CA LEU A 66 7.58 -10.38 5.26
C LEU A 66 6.40 -10.34 6.22
N ALA A 67 5.48 -9.37 6.08
CA ALA A 67 4.39 -9.16 7.02
C ALA A 67 3.02 -8.97 6.33
N THR A 68 2.80 -7.86 5.63
CA THR A 68 1.46 -7.50 5.12
C THR A 68 0.86 -8.57 4.20
N SER A 69 1.67 -9.14 3.30
CA SER A 69 1.26 -10.23 2.39
C SER A 69 0.94 -11.55 3.06
N ARG A 70 1.26 -11.70 4.35
CA ARG A 70 1.04 -12.93 5.13
C ARG A 70 -0.15 -12.83 6.06
N ILE A 71 -0.82 -11.68 6.12
CA ILE A 71 -2.01 -11.49 6.95
C ILE A 71 -3.11 -12.43 6.45
N CYS A 72 -3.68 -13.20 7.37
CA CYS A 72 -4.73 -14.16 7.07
C CYS A 72 -5.88 -14.01 8.08
N ILE A 73 -7.12 -13.92 7.56
CA ILE A 73 -8.34 -13.85 8.37
C ILE A 73 -9.17 -15.10 8.08
N PRO A 74 -9.38 -16.01 9.05
CA PRO A 74 -10.19 -17.19 8.83
C PRO A 74 -11.61 -16.85 8.37
N GLY A 75 -12.02 -17.43 7.24
CA GLY A 75 -13.34 -17.23 6.63
C GLY A 75 -13.48 -15.98 5.74
N THR A 76 -12.38 -15.27 5.47
CA THR A 76 -12.36 -14.06 4.63
C THR A 76 -11.16 -14.11 3.68
N GLU A 77 -11.38 -13.87 2.39
CA GLU A 77 -10.28 -13.70 1.42
C GLU A 77 -9.52 -12.41 1.77
N VAL A 78 -8.22 -12.51 2.05
CA VAL A 78 -7.37 -11.35 2.29
C VAL A 78 -6.54 -11.08 1.05
N VAL A 79 -6.69 -9.89 0.46
CA VAL A 79 -5.85 -9.41 -0.63
C VAL A 79 -4.90 -8.38 -0.09
N ALA A 80 -3.61 -8.72 -0.01
CA ALA A 80 -2.58 -7.74 0.31
C ALA A 80 -2.32 -6.87 -0.93
N PHE A 81 -2.39 -5.56 -0.78
CA PHE A 81 -2.36 -4.63 -1.90
C PHE A 81 -1.15 -3.67 -1.81
N PRO A 82 -0.19 -3.77 -2.74
CA PRO A 82 1.02 -2.94 -2.71
C PRO A 82 0.75 -1.58 -3.36
N LEU A 83 0.27 -0.57 -2.61
CA LEU A 83 0.04 0.76 -3.21
C LEU A 83 1.30 1.40 -3.78
N PHE A 84 2.49 0.93 -3.37
CA PHE A 84 3.76 1.39 -3.91
C PHE A 84 4.02 0.97 -5.37
N GLU A 85 3.23 0.07 -5.92
CA GLU A 85 3.21 -0.23 -7.36
C GLU A 85 2.29 0.73 -8.14
N VAL A 86 1.38 1.42 -7.44
CA VAL A 86 0.43 2.37 -8.05
C VAL A 86 1.00 3.78 -8.06
N LEU A 87 1.53 4.22 -6.92
CA LEU A 87 2.25 5.49 -6.78
C LEU A 87 3.71 5.17 -6.41
N ASP A 88 4.58 5.28 -7.42
CA ASP A 88 5.96 4.77 -7.39
C ASP A 88 7.01 5.82 -6.99
N GLY A 89 6.58 7.03 -6.68
CA GLY A 89 7.43 8.15 -6.25
C GLY A 89 8.03 8.97 -7.37
N ARG A 90 7.80 8.62 -8.65
CA ARG A 90 8.53 9.26 -9.77
C ARG A 90 7.72 10.31 -10.51
N ASP A 91 6.40 10.26 -10.41
CA ASP A 91 5.50 11.24 -11.01
C ASP A 91 5.03 12.24 -9.96
N THR A 92 5.71 13.37 -9.85
CA THR A 92 5.36 14.46 -8.91
C THR A 92 3.92 14.93 -9.02
N SER A 93 3.29 14.79 -10.20
CA SER A 93 1.89 15.20 -10.38
C SER A 93 0.90 14.30 -9.63
N ASP A 94 1.34 13.15 -9.14
CA ASP A 94 0.55 12.27 -8.27
C ASP A 94 0.55 12.67 -6.81
N TYR A 95 1.32 13.70 -6.42
CA TYR A 95 1.54 14.06 -5.03
C TYR A 95 1.19 15.51 -4.72
N VAL A 96 0.84 15.76 -3.47
CA VAL A 96 0.74 17.07 -2.83
C VAL A 96 1.74 17.06 -1.69
N SER A 97 2.66 18.03 -1.73
CA SER A 97 3.69 18.20 -0.70
C SER A 97 4.45 16.89 -0.44
N ARG A 98 4.81 16.17 -1.52
CA ARG A 98 5.62 14.93 -1.54
C ARG A 98 5.00 13.68 -0.87
N VAL A 99 4.08 13.87 0.07
CA VAL A 99 3.61 12.82 0.97
C VAL A 99 2.20 12.36 0.66
N GLU A 100 1.31 13.30 0.33
CA GLU A 100 -0.11 13.02 0.17
C GLU A 100 -0.43 12.80 -1.31
N PRO A 101 -1.40 11.93 -1.65
CA PRO A 101 -1.80 11.76 -3.04
C PRO A 101 -2.56 13.00 -3.50
N SER A 102 -2.20 13.49 -4.68
CA SER A 102 -2.94 14.52 -5.41
C SER A 102 -4.28 13.98 -5.94
N PRO A 103 -5.16 14.81 -6.51
CA PRO A 103 -6.34 14.32 -7.22
C PRO A 103 -6.00 13.32 -8.34
N SER A 104 -4.88 13.48 -9.04
CA SER A 104 -4.40 12.51 -10.04
C SER A 104 -3.97 11.21 -9.38
N GLY A 105 -3.12 11.28 -8.34
CA GLY A 105 -2.64 10.10 -7.64
C GLY A 105 -3.78 9.32 -6.98
N GLY A 106 -4.73 10.04 -6.36
CA GLY A 106 -5.95 9.47 -5.80
C GLY A 106 -6.82 8.76 -6.85
N ARG A 107 -6.92 9.29 -8.08
CA ARG A 107 -7.61 8.59 -9.18
C ARG A 107 -6.89 7.31 -9.59
N LYS A 108 -5.56 7.30 -9.67
CA LYS A 108 -4.76 6.09 -9.95
C LYS A 108 -5.01 5.02 -8.87
N MET A 109 -4.93 5.40 -7.59
CA MET A 109 -5.22 4.52 -6.46
C MET A 109 -6.66 3.98 -6.49
N ALA A 110 -7.65 4.85 -6.72
CA ALA A 110 -9.05 4.45 -6.77
C ALA A 110 -9.30 3.43 -7.89
N ARG A 111 -8.72 3.65 -9.07
CA ARG A 111 -8.84 2.71 -10.18
C ARG A 111 -8.26 1.34 -9.84
N ALA A 112 -7.03 1.30 -9.32
CA ALA A 112 -6.35 0.06 -9.00
C ALA A 112 -7.06 -0.72 -7.88
N LEU A 113 -7.61 -0.03 -6.87
CA LEU A 113 -8.42 -0.65 -5.81
C LEU A 113 -9.75 -1.17 -6.33
N LEU A 114 -10.43 -0.42 -7.21
CA LEU A 114 -11.67 -0.88 -7.84
C LEU A 114 -11.44 -2.14 -8.66
N ASP A 115 -10.34 -2.24 -9.40
CA ASP A 115 -10.01 -3.43 -10.17
C ASP A 115 -9.83 -4.67 -9.26
N VAL A 116 -9.34 -4.50 -8.03
CA VAL A 116 -9.23 -5.60 -7.03
C VAL A 116 -10.57 -5.94 -6.37
N LEU A 117 -11.36 -4.92 -6.03
CA LEU A 117 -12.64 -5.08 -5.36
C LEU A 117 -13.70 -5.70 -6.28
N VAL A 118 -13.78 -5.19 -7.52
CA VAL A 118 -14.79 -5.55 -8.53
C VAL A 118 -14.43 -6.83 -9.28
N ARG A 119 -13.21 -7.37 -9.13
CA ARG A 119 -12.87 -8.73 -9.61
C ARG A 119 -13.70 -9.77 -8.84
N ILE A 120 -14.94 -9.96 -9.30
CA ILE A 120 -15.99 -10.85 -8.82
C ILE A 120 -16.19 -11.90 -9.92
N GLY A 121 -15.76 -13.14 -9.65
CA GLY A 121 -16.19 -14.37 -10.33
C GLY A 121 -16.19 -14.38 -11.87
N GLY A 122 -15.08 -14.78 -12.49
CA GLY A 122 -15.03 -15.10 -13.91
C GLY A 122 -13.63 -14.92 -14.49
N GLU A 123 -13.02 -16.05 -14.87
CA GLU A 123 -11.92 -16.25 -15.82
C GLU A 123 -10.87 -15.13 -16.03
N THR A 124 -9.64 -15.49 -15.69
CA THR A 124 -8.44 -14.70 -16.03
C THR A 124 -8.15 -14.88 -17.52
N THR A 125 -8.29 -13.81 -18.32
CA THR A 125 -7.41 -13.63 -19.47
C THR A 125 -6.20 -12.84 -18.99
N GLY A 126 -5.02 -13.43 -19.15
CA GLY A 126 -3.77 -12.92 -18.62
C GLY A 126 -3.46 -11.51 -19.12
N ALA A 127 -2.99 -10.68 -18.20
CA ALA A 127 -2.08 -9.60 -18.52
C ALA A 127 -1.10 -9.51 -17.35
N VAL A 128 0.08 -10.07 -17.61
CA VAL A 128 1.33 -9.77 -16.91
C VAL A 128 1.60 -8.29 -17.20
N ILE A 129 1.86 -7.52 -16.15
CA ILE A 129 2.68 -6.30 -16.24
C ILE A 129 3.95 -6.61 -15.46
#